data_AF-A0A3D8GUR3-F1
#
_entry.id   AF-A0A3D8GUR3-F1
#
_cell.length_a   1.000
_cell.length_b   1.000
_cell.length_c   1.000
_cell.angle_alpha   90.00
_cell.angle_beta   90.00
_cell.angle_gamma   90.00
#
_symmetry.space_group_name_H-M   'P 1'
#
loop_
_entity.id
_entity.type
_entity.pdbx_description
1 polymer ?
#
loop_
_entity_poly.entity_id
_entity_poly.type
_entity_poly.pdbx_seq_one_letter_code
_entity_poly.pdbx_strand_id
1 'polypeptide(L)'
;MNLLTWVNVIDKKMTGLSVEANLCTKLISPKSTCTGCVDHCPKNSISFANKDIVIADSCVDCGLCGTVCPTGAITMNQPPLTQFVQEAIHKSERHEKVYLHCERTIVSKSHATMVAVPCLGMIPKEAWVTLLNKCKNLSIYQPEQACGDCEISTGEELWRRELKAGEAISCQRMSISSKISGCKESVNYNVERRDFLSAVFKEMKSTNKLAIKEMLCGSNKVPTYQEKQQGDSLSKLKKEWNEVGSQLVEKMTNESVYPYMNKRSLFLAELQENETLLYQEDIRLPQINEDCHFCGACAILCPTEALAMKTEHGQQTITVQPYKCVDCSLCEQICYTKNIQLQRAQNLTLLENEITLVEKHGQGL
;
A
#
# COMPACT_ATOMS: atom_id res chain seq x y z
N MET A 1 -14.66 -41.02 3.39
CA MET A 1 -14.15 -39.72 3.87
C MET A 1 -12.63 -39.83 3.92
N ASN A 2 -11.95 -39.43 2.85
CA ASN A 2 -10.53 -39.75 2.65
C ASN A 2 -9.62 -38.78 3.42
N LEU A 3 -8.72 -39.31 4.24
CA LEU A 3 -7.66 -38.58 4.96
C LEU A 3 -6.72 -37.77 4.05
N LEU A 4 -6.78 -37.99 2.73
CA LEU A 4 -5.90 -37.37 1.73
C LEU A 4 -6.24 -35.91 1.40
N THR A 5 -7.44 -35.41 1.72
CA THR A 5 -7.77 -33.98 1.47
C THR A 5 -7.20 -33.03 2.53
N TRP A 6 -6.79 -33.53 3.70
CA TRP A 6 -6.21 -32.70 4.76
C TRP A 6 -4.72 -32.41 4.56
N VAL A 7 -4.00 -33.24 3.79
CA VAL A 7 -2.56 -33.08 3.59
C VAL A 7 -2.23 -31.88 2.69
N ASN A 8 -3.18 -31.41 1.87
CA ASN A 8 -2.98 -30.24 1.01
C ASN A 8 -3.28 -28.89 1.68
N VAL A 9 -3.65 -28.85 2.97
CA VAL A 9 -3.89 -27.60 3.71
C VAL A 9 -2.71 -27.25 4.63
N ILE A 10 -1.82 -28.21 4.91
CA ILE A 10 -0.71 -28.03 5.87
C ILE A 10 0.62 -27.70 5.17
N ASP A 11 0.70 -27.80 3.84
CA ASP A 11 1.91 -27.47 3.06
C ASP A 11 1.81 -26.16 2.28
N LYS A 12 0.87 -25.27 2.65
CA LYS A 12 0.93 -23.87 2.22
C LYS A 12 2.05 -23.22 3.04
N LYS A 13 3.29 -23.43 2.59
CA LYS A 13 4.48 -22.65 2.95
C LYS A 13 3.99 -21.26 3.32
N MET A 14 4.23 -20.80 4.55
CA MET A 14 3.88 -19.44 4.96
C MET A 14 4.65 -18.49 4.03
N THR A 15 4.05 -18.14 2.89
CA THR A 15 4.69 -17.34 1.86
C THR A 15 4.88 -15.95 2.44
N GLY A 16 6.08 -15.37 2.28
CA GLY A 16 6.35 -14.00 2.72
C GLY A 16 5.42 -12.98 2.05
N LEU A 17 4.85 -13.35 0.89
CA LEU A 17 3.94 -12.53 0.10
C LEU A 17 2.47 -12.98 0.21
N SER A 18 1.57 -12.00 0.14
CA SER A 18 0.13 -12.20 -0.08
C SER A 18 -0.31 -11.62 -1.42
N VAL A 19 -1.29 -12.26 -2.05
CA VAL A 19 -1.81 -11.90 -3.36
C VAL A 19 -3.32 -11.69 -3.30
N GLU A 20 -3.76 -10.55 -3.83
CA GLU A 20 -5.17 -10.18 -3.96
C GLU A 20 -5.44 -9.83 -5.43
N ALA A 21 -5.71 -10.87 -6.23
CA ALA A 21 -5.84 -10.77 -7.69
C ALA A 21 -6.88 -9.73 -8.15
N ASN A 22 -7.94 -9.53 -7.36
CA ASN A 22 -9.01 -8.55 -7.60
C ASN A 22 -8.55 -7.09 -7.54
N LEU A 23 -7.37 -6.82 -6.99
CA LEU A 23 -6.76 -5.50 -6.96
C LEU A 23 -5.76 -5.30 -8.11
N CYS A 24 -5.39 -6.35 -8.85
CA CYS A 24 -4.38 -6.27 -9.90
C CYS A 24 -4.97 -5.66 -11.17
N THR A 25 -4.55 -4.44 -11.52
CA THR A 25 -5.03 -3.74 -12.72
C THR A 25 -4.81 -4.53 -14.01
N LYS A 26 -3.71 -5.29 -14.09
CA LYS A 26 -3.38 -6.18 -15.22
C LYS A 26 -4.37 -7.32 -15.40
N LEU A 27 -4.89 -7.88 -14.30
CA LEU A 27 -5.88 -8.95 -14.33
C LEU A 27 -7.31 -8.42 -14.51
N ILE A 28 -7.59 -7.22 -13.98
CA ILE A 28 -8.90 -6.55 -14.09
C ILE A 28 -9.20 -6.13 -15.53
N SER A 29 -8.20 -5.63 -16.27
CA SER A 29 -8.42 -5.12 -17.63
C SER A 29 -7.28 -5.42 -18.58
N PRO A 30 -7.57 -5.91 -19.81
CA PRO A 30 -6.55 -6.09 -20.84
C PRO A 30 -5.95 -4.76 -21.33
N LYS A 31 -6.61 -3.62 -21.07
CA LYS A 31 -6.07 -2.29 -21.38
C LYS A 31 -4.99 -1.85 -20.40
N SER A 32 -4.82 -2.56 -19.28
CA SER A 32 -3.78 -2.19 -18.32
C SER A 32 -2.39 -2.58 -18.79
N THR A 33 -1.46 -1.64 -18.66
CA THR A 33 -0.04 -1.82 -18.99
C THR A 33 0.79 -2.21 -17.76
N CYS A 34 0.21 -2.26 -16.56
CA CYS A 34 0.93 -2.51 -15.32
C CYS A 34 1.63 -3.87 -15.33
N THR A 35 2.95 -3.85 -15.15
CA THR A 35 3.85 -5.01 -15.09
C THR A 35 4.89 -4.88 -13.97
N GLY A 36 4.78 -3.84 -13.13
CA GLY A 36 5.84 -3.45 -12.19
C GLY A 36 6.34 -4.56 -11.27
N CYS A 37 5.46 -5.45 -10.79
CA CYS A 37 5.87 -6.59 -9.95
C CYS A 37 6.72 -7.61 -10.71
N VAL A 38 6.44 -7.83 -12.00
CA VAL A 38 7.25 -8.67 -12.89
C VAL A 38 8.57 -7.97 -13.18
N ASP A 39 8.51 -6.70 -13.60
CA ASP A 39 9.68 -5.93 -14.05
C ASP A 39 10.74 -5.75 -12.95
N HIS A 40 10.31 -5.64 -11.69
CA HIS A 40 11.22 -5.43 -10.55
C HIS A 40 11.57 -6.72 -9.81
N CYS A 41 11.09 -7.89 -10.25
CA CYS A 41 11.42 -9.16 -9.61
C CYS A 41 12.83 -9.64 -10.02
N PRO A 42 13.83 -9.63 -9.12
CA PRO A 42 15.21 -10.00 -9.49
C PRO A 42 15.37 -11.48 -9.85
N LYS A 43 14.39 -12.31 -9.47
CA LYS A 43 14.40 -13.76 -9.70
C LYS A 43 13.45 -14.20 -10.82
N ASN A 44 12.78 -13.25 -11.49
CA ASN A 44 11.73 -13.54 -12.48
C ASN A 44 10.66 -14.53 -11.97
N SER A 45 10.38 -14.48 -10.66
CA SER A 45 9.47 -15.42 -10.00
C SER A 45 8.01 -15.05 -10.13
N ILE A 46 7.67 -13.90 -10.72
CA ILE A 46 6.29 -13.39 -10.81
C ILE A 46 5.84 -13.42 -12.27
N SER A 47 4.64 -13.97 -12.51
CA SER A 47 4.02 -14.02 -13.83
C SER A 47 2.49 -13.93 -13.73
N PHE A 48 1.83 -13.71 -14.85
CA PHE A 48 0.37 -13.72 -14.95
C PHE A 48 -0.09 -14.97 -15.69
N ALA A 49 -0.90 -15.81 -15.05
CA ALA A 49 -1.47 -17.00 -15.67
C ALA A 49 -2.85 -17.32 -15.08
N ASN A 50 -3.77 -17.84 -15.90
CA ASN A 50 -5.09 -18.30 -15.44
C ASN A 50 -5.90 -17.26 -14.63
N LYS A 51 -5.80 -15.96 -14.99
CA LYS A 51 -6.40 -14.82 -14.27
C LYS A 51 -5.90 -14.65 -12.83
N ASP A 52 -4.66 -15.07 -12.56
CA ASP A 52 -4.02 -14.96 -11.26
C ASP A 52 -2.58 -14.43 -11.39
N ILE A 53 -2.00 -14.01 -10.28
CA ILE A 53 -0.57 -13.72 -10.15
C ILE A 53 0.12 -14.97 -9.62
N VAL A 54 0.96 -15.59 -10.44
CA VAL A 54 1.72 -16.78 -10.06
C VAL A 54 3.06 -16.38 -9.50
N ILE A 55 3.39 -16.90 -8.31
CA ILE A 55 4.68 -16.73 -7.64
C ILE A 55 5.40 -18.09 -7.62
N ALA A 56 6.55 -18.17 -8.31
CA ALA A 56 7.38 -19.36 -8.37
C ALA A 56 8.23 -19.56 -7.10
N ASP A 57 8.65 -20.80 -6.85
CA ASP A 57 9.48 -21.19 -5.70
C ASP A 57 10.86 -20.52 -5.66
N SER A 58 11.32 -19.96 -6.79
CA SER A 58 12.53 -19.14 -6.88
C SER A 58 12.38 -17.77 -6.20
N CYS A 59 11.20 -17.42 -5.68
CA CYS A 59 11.00 -16.21 -4.87
C CYS A 59 11.87 -16.25 -3.61
N VAL A 60 12.57 -15.14 -3.35
CA VAL A 60 13.47 -14.97 -2.19
C VAL A 60 12.91 -13.99 -1.14
N ASP A 61 11.61 -13.73 -1.21
CA ASP A 61 10.84 -12.90 -0.27
C ASP A 61 11.48 -11.51 0.00
N CYS A 62 12.03 -10.89 -1.06
CA CYS A 62 12.71 -9.59 -0.96
C CYS A 62 11.77 -8.39 -0.80
N GLY A 63 10.48 -8.53 -1.10
CA GLY A 63 9.46 -7.48 -0.91
C GLY A 63 9.39 -6.37 -1.95
N LEU A 64 10.28 -6.33 -2.94
CA LEU A 64 10.28 -5.33 -4.02
C LEU A 64 8.93 -5.25 -4.76
N CYS A 65 8.31 -6.40 -5.05
CA CYS A 65 7.01 -6.47 -5.72
C CYS A 65 5.89 -5.79 -4.91
N GLY A 66 5.96 -5.88 -3.58
CA GLY A 66 5.04 -5.19 -2.67
C GLY A 66 5.20 -3.69 -2.79
N THR A 67 6.45 -3.19 -2.79
CA THR A 67 6.79 -1.76 -2.95
C THR A 67 6.28 -1.17 -4.26
N VAL A 68 6.46 -1.88 -5.38
CA VAL A 68 6.07 -1.37 -6.72
C VAL A 68 4.61 -1.62 -7.07
N CYS A 69 3.88 -2.43 -6.30
CA CYS A 69 2.44 -2.64 -6.53
C CYS A 69 1.63 -1.45 -6.00
N PRO A 70 1.00 -0.61 -6.85
CA PRO A 70 0.27 0.56 -6.38
C PRO A 70 -1.03 0.19 -5.65
N THR A 71 -1.69 -0.89 -6.09
CA THR A 71 -3.01 -1.30 -5.58
C THR A 71 -2.96 -2.26 -4.40
N GLY A 72 -1.76 -2.65 -3.93
CA GLY A 72 -1.62 -3.67 -2.90
C GLY A 72 -2.11 -5.06 -3.34
N ALA A 73 -2.18 -5.34 -4.65
CA ALA A 73 -2.48 -6.68 -5.16
C ALA A 73 -1.40 -7.70 -4.79
N ILE A 74 -0.18 -7.24 -4.49
CA ILE A 74 0.86 -8.03 -3.84
C ILE A 74 1.33 -7.23 -2.62
N THR A 75 1.37 -7.86 -1.45
CA THR A 75 1.89 -7.27 -0.20
C THR A 75 2.92 -8.18 0.46
N MET A 76 3.80 -7.57 1.26
CA MET A 76 4.73 -8.29 2.13
C MET A 76 4.09 -8.48 3.50
N ASN A 77 4.12 -9.70 4.01
CA ASN A 77 3.57 -10.08 5.31
C ASN A 77 4.64 -10.54 6.30
N GLN A 78 5.92 -10.57 5.90
CA GLN A 78 7.03 -11.01 6.75
C GLN A 78 8.27 -10.12 6.56
N PRO A 79 8.42 -9.04 7.34
CA PRO A 79 7.41 -8.47 8.24
C PRO A 79 6.34 -7.66 7.48
N PRO A 80 5.11 -7.53 8.01
CA PRO A 80 4.17 -6.51 7.55
C PRO A 80 4.80 -5.13 7.64
N LEU A 81 4.49 -4.24 6.69
CA LEU A 81 5.10 -2.92 6.59
C LEU A 81 4.88 -2.09 7.86
N THR A 82 3.65 -2.05 8.38
CA THR A 82 3.34 -1.29 9.60
C THR A 82 4.07 -1.82 10.82
N GLN A 83 4.21 -3.14 10.95
CA GLN A 83 4.97 -3.76 12.05
C GLN A 83 6.45 -3.33 12.00
N PHE A 84 7.06 -3.36 10.82
CA PHE A 84 8.43 -2.90 10.63
C PHE A 84 8.59 -1.41 11.00
N VAL A 85 7.70 -0.54 10.51
CA VAL A 85 7.76 0.90 10.80
C VAL A 85 7.61 1.16 12.30
N GLN A 86 6.70 0.46 12.98
CA GLN A 86 6.50 0.56 14.42
C GLN A 86 7.73 0.09 15.20
N GLU A 87 8.37 -1.00 14.79
CA GLU A 87 9.60 -1.46 15.42
C GLU A 87 10.71 -0.41 15.33
N ALA A 88 10.87 0.22 14.16
CA ALA A 88 11.86 1.26 13.96
C ALA A 88 11.59 2.50 14.82
N ILE A 89 10.34 2.96 14.91
CA ILE A 89 9.93 4.07 15.79
C ILE A 89 10.20 3.70 17.26
N HIS A 90 9.75 2.53 17.69
CA HIS A 90 9.89 2.06 19.07
C HIS A 90 11.35 1.98 19.52
N LYS A 91 12.23 1.47 18.65
CA LYS A 91 13.68 1.45 18.91
C LYS A 91 14.26 2.87 18.91
N SER A 92 13.81 3.73 18.02
CA SER A 92 14.28 5.12 17.92
C SER A 92 13.93 5.94 19.16
N GLU A 93 12.81 5.64 19.83
CA GLU A 93 12.42 6.27 21.11
C GLU A 93 13.27 5.85 22.31
N ARG A 94 13.89 4.66 22.27
CA ARG A 94 14.55 4.03 23.43
C ARG A 94 16.07 4.03 23.38
N HIS A 95 16.64 4.31 22.22
CA HIS A 95 18.07 4.18 21.98
C HIS A 95 18.61 5.47 21.38
N GLU A 96 19.84 5.83 21.73
CA GLU A 96 20.50 7.03 21.19
C GLU A 96 20.73 6.92 19.68
N LYS A 97 20.98 5.71 19.18
CA LYS A 97 21.23 5.43 17.77
C LYS A 97 20.58 4.11 17.35
N VAL A 98 19.93 4.12 16.19
CA VAL A 98 19.32 2.92 15.59
C VAL A 98 19.80 2.78 14.16
N TYR A 99 20.09 1.55 13.73
CA TYR A 99 20.49 1.25 12.37
C TYR A 99 19.47 0.37 11.67
N LEU A 100 19.02 0.80 10.49
CA LEU A 100 18.22 0.00 9.58
C LEU A 100 19.15 -0.74 8.62
N HIS A 101 18.98 -2.05 8.43
CA HIS A 101 19.80 -2.82 7.51
C HIS A 101 19.02 -3.88 6.74
N CYS A 102 19.60 -4.29 5.60
CA CYS A 102 19.17 -5.46 4.85
C CYS A 102 19.61 -6.74 5.57
N GLU A 103 18.76 -7.76 5.60
CA GLU A 103 19.08 -9.10 6.13
C GLU A 103 20.21 -9.80 5.36
N ARG A 104 20.44 -9.42 4.09
CA ARG A 104 21.51 -9.99 3.27
C ARG A 104 22.87 -9.37 3.56
N THR A 105 22.90 -8.30 4.37
CA THR A 105 24.15 -7.68 4.82
C THR A 105 24.69 -8.43 6.04
N ILE A 106 25.97 -8.79 5.99
CA ILE A 106 26.67 -9.35 7.16
C ILE A 106 26.91 -8.23 8.17
N VAL A 107 26.32 -8.35 9.35
CA VAL A 107 26.53 -7.44 10.48
C VAL A 107 27.44 -8.13 11.49
N SER A 108 28.63 -7.60 11.74
CA SER A 108 29.51 -8.09 12.81
C SER A 108 28.80 -7.93 14.16
N LYS A 109 28.96 -8.90 15.08
CA LYS A 109 28.42 -8.83 16.45
C LYS A 109 28.77 -7.48 17.08
N SER A 110 27.77 -6.60 17.17
CA SER A 110 27.88 -5.28 17.76
C SER A 110 26.77 -5.11 18.78
N HIS A 111 27.00 -4.29 19.80
CA HIS A 111 25.96 -3.89 20.75
C HIS A 111 25.04 -2.80 20.18
N ALA A 112 24.98 -2.65 18.86
CA ALA A 112 24.16 -1.62 18.23
C ALA A 112 22.69 -2.07 18.14
N THR A 113 21.78 -1.11 18.32
CA THR A 113 20.37 -1.33 18.10
C THR A 113 20.09 -1.36 16.60
N MET A 114 19.67 -2.51 16.09
CA MET A 114 19.43 -2.71 14.65
C MET A 114 17.95 -3.02 14.38
N VAL A 115 17.46 -2.64 13.20
CA VAL A 115 16.18 -3.08 12.61
C VAL A 115 16.51 -3.75 11.28
N ALA A 116 16.08 -4.99 11.10
CA ALA A 116 16.32 -5.77 9.91
C ALA A 116 15.11 -5.74 8.98
N VAL A 117 15.36 -5.69 7.68
CA VAL A 117 14.36 -5.91 6.62
C VAL A 117 14.90 -6.89 5.59
N PRO A 118 14.07 -7.77 4.99
CA PRO A 118 14.46 -8.66 3.90
C PRO A 118 15.29 -7.99 2.81
N CYS A 119 14.89 -6.78 2.41
CA CYS A 119 15.63 -5.89 1.55
C CYS A 119 15.24 -4.45 1.87
N LEU A 120 16.18 -3.50 1.79
CA LEU A 120 15.82 -2.08 1.85
C LEU A 120 14.81 -1.69 0.74
N GLY A 121 14.78 -2.43 -0.38
CA GLY A 121 13.82 -2.27 -1.48
C GLY A 121 12.37 -2.59 -1.12
N MET A 122 12.10 -3.21 0.03
CA MET A 122 10.72 -3.42 0.50
C MET A 122 10.07 -2.14 1.07
N ILE A 123 10.85 -1.08 1.28
CA ILE A 123 10.40 0.11 1.99
C ILE A 123 9.92 1.14 0.96
N PRO A 124 8.59 1.41 0.89
CA PRO A 124 8.04 2.40 -0.02
C PRO A 124 8.27 3.83 0.51
N LYS A 125 8.17 4.82 -0.38
CA LYS A 125 8.33 6.25 -0.02
C LYS A 125 7.47 6.68 1.17
N GLU A 126 6.24 6.18 1.30
CA GLU A 126 5.33 6.53 2.41
C GLU A 126 5.93 6.12 3.77
N ALA A 127 6.57 4.94 3.85
CA ALA A 127 7.27 4.51 5.05
C ALA A 127 8.54 5.34 5.29
N TRP A 128 9.28 5.71 4.24
CA TRP A 128 10.43 6.60 4.38
C TRP A 128 10.06 7.97 4.93
N VAL A 129 8.95 8.57 4.50
CA VAL A 129 8.45 9.85 5.05
C VAL A 129 8.20 9.72 6.55
N THR A 130 7.49 8.68 6.98
CA THR A 130 7.25 8.42 8.41
C THR A 130 8.57 8.22 9.18
N LEU A 131 9.49 7.39 8.68
CA LEU A 131 10.77 7.14 9.35
C LEU A 131 11.62 8.42 9.46
N LEU A 132 11.69 9.24 8.42
CA LEU A 132 12.41 10.52 8.44
C LEU A 132 11.79 11.49 9.46
N ASN A 133 10.47 11.60 9.49
CA ASN A 133 9.77 12.50 10.41
C ASN A 133 9.91 12.07 11.86
N LYS A 134 9.78 10.76 12.15
CA LYS A 134 9.69 10.21 13.51
C LYS A 134 11.04 9.77 14.11
N CYS A 135 12.02 9.38 13.29
CA CYS A 135 13.23 8.69 13.76
C CYS A 135 14.52 9.47 13.42
N LYS A 136 14.77 10.59 14.12
CA LYS A 136 15.95 11.48 13.85
C LYS A 136 17.30 10.80 14.09
N ASN A 137 17.33 9.75 14.90
CA ASN A 137 18.49 8.94 15.25
C ASN A 137 18.64 7.67 14.41
N LEU A 138 17.73 7.41 13.46
CA LEU A 138 17.81 6.28 12.55
C LEU A 138 18.88 6.53 11.47
N SER A 139 19.59 5.48 11.07
CA SER A 139 20.53 5.53 9.94
C SER A 139 20.52 4.22 9.17
N ILE A 140 20.71 4.28 7.87
CA ILE A 140 20.85 3.08 7.05
C ILE A 140 22.28 2.56 7.20
N TYR A 141 22.42 1.30 7.62
CA TYR A 141 23.68 0.60 7.55
C TYR A 141 23.83 -0.07 6.18
N GLN A 142 24.78 0.42 5.39
CA GLN A 142 25.09 -0.12 4.07
C GLN A 142 26.61 -0.12 3.85
N PRO A 143 27.28 -1.28 4.04
CA PRO A 143 28.68 -1.46 3.67
C PRO A 143 28.91 -1.21 2.17
N GLU A 144 30.15 -0.89 1.82
CA GLU A 144 30.55 -0.81 0.42
C GLU A 144 30.26 -2.13 -0.29
N GLN A 145 29.74 -2.04 -1.53
CA GLN A 145 29.40 -3.19 -2.38
C GLN A 145 28.34 -4.16 -1.83
N ALA A 146 27.65 -3.83 -0.73
CA ALA A 146 26.63 -4.73 -0.14
C ALA A 146 25.52 -5.16 -1.13
N CYS A 147 25.22 -4.33 -2.13
CA CYS A 147 24.26 -4.64 -3.19
C CYS A 147 24.91 -5.10 -4.51
N GLY A 148 26.22 -4.93 -4.69
CA GLY A 148 26.91 -5.17 -5.98
C GLY A 148 26.86 -6.63 -6.42
N ASP A 149 27.06 -7.56 -5.49
CA ASP A 149 27.00 -9.02 -5.73
C ASP A 149 25.74 -9.66 -5.13
N CYS A 150 24.74 -8.85 -4.77
CA CYS A 150 23.54 -9.32 -4.12
C CYS A 150 22.59 -10.00 -5.11
N GLU A 151 21.96 -11.09 -4.69
CA GLU A 151 20.99 -11.81 -5.51
C GLU A 151 19.69 -11.03 -5.80
N ILE A 152 19.50 -9.89 -5.11
CA ILE A 152 18.39 -8.94 -5.28
C ILE A 152 18.91 -7.77 -6.16
N SER A 153 19.23 -8.07 -7.41
CA SER A 153 19.93 -7.17 -8.34
C SER A 153 19.23 -5.82 -8.58
N THR A 154 17.90 -5.79 -8.56
CA THR A 154 17.07 -4.58 -8.71
C THR A 154 16.83 -3.84 -7.38
N GLY A 155 17.29 -4.39 -6.26
CA GLY A 155 17.01 -3.89 -4.92
C GLY A 155 17.59 -2.50 -4.69
N GLU A 156 18.85 -2.29 -5.08
CA GLU A 156 19.56 -1.03 -4.83
C GLU A 156 18.91 0.17 -5.51
N GLU A 157 18.63 0.03 -6.81
CA GLU A 157 17.94 1.06 -7.57
C GLU A 157 16.60 1.41 -6.93
N LEU A 158 15.81 0.40 -6.57
CA LEU A 158 14.48 0.60 -6.01
C LEU A 158 14.52 1.35 -4.68
N TRP A 159 15.30 0.90 -3.70
CA TRP A 159 15.28 1.53 -2.38
C TRP A 159 15.86 2.94 -2.40
N ARG A 160 16.87 3.20 -3.25
CA ARG A 160 17.40 4.56 -3.43
C ARG A 160 16.36 5.48 -4.06
N ARG A 161 15.58 4.99 -5.04
CA ARG A 161 14.48 5.74 -5.65
C ARG A 161 13.40 6.09 -4.63
N GLU A 162 12.92 5.11 -3.87
CA GLU A 162 11.88 5.31 -2.86
C GLU A 162 12.37 6.19 -1.70
N LEU A 163 13.62 6.03 -1.25
CA LEU A 163 14.22 6.90 -0.25
C LEU A 163 14.31 8.33 -0.75
N LYS A 164 14.82 8.56 -1.97
CA LYS A 164 14.92 9.90 -2.56
C LYS A 164 13.55 10.58 -2.67
N ALA A 165 12.50 9.82 -3.00
CA ALA A 165 11.13 10.32 -2.98
C ALA A 165 10.69 10.69 -1.55
N GLY A 166 10.94 9.83 -0.56
CA GLY A 166 10.62 10.13 0.84
C GLY A 166 11.38 11.34 1.40
N GLU A 167 12.65 11.51 1.04
CA GLU A 167 13.47 12.68 1.38
C GLU A 167 12.96 13.96 0.74
N ALA A 168 12.51 13.89 -0.52
CA ALA A 168 11.91 15.03 -1.22
C ALA A 168 10.62 15.50 -0.55
N ILE A 169 9.72 14.56 -0.22
CA ILE A 169 8.43 14.85 0.43
C ILE A 169 8.64 15.40 1.85
N SER A 170 9.50 14.75 2.64
CA SER A 170 9.72 15.11 4.06
C SER A 170 10.67 16.31 4.25
N CYS A 171 11.30 16.80 3.18
CA CYS A 171 12.36 17.81 3.22
C CYS A 171 13.52 17.45 4.17
N GLN A 172 13.85 16.17 4.26
CA GLN A 172 14.87 15.64 5.17
C GLN A 172 15.82 14.68 4.45
N ARG A 173 16.94 14.35 5.10
CA ARG A 173 17.93 13.42 4.58
C ARG A 173 18.19 12.29 5.56
N MET A 174 18.20 11.07 5.04
CA MET A 174 18.59 9.89 5.79
C MET A 174 20.11 9.80 5.82
N SER A 175 20.68 9.54 7.00
CA SER A 175 22.09 9.21 7.11
C SER A 175 22.33 7.77 6.66
N ILE A 176 23.32 7.57 5.79
CA ILE A 176 23.78 6.25 5.35
C ILE A 176 25.21 6.07 5.85
N SER A 177 25.49 4.95 6.52
CA SER A 177 26.81 4.65 7.09
C SER A 177 27.28 3.25 6.68
N SER A 178 28.56 3.14 6.34
CA SER A 178 29.24 1.86 6.16
C SER A 178 29.85 1.30 7.45
N LYS A 179 29.78 2.06 8.55
CA LYS A 179 30.33 1.69 9.87
C LYS A 179 29.25 1.78 10.95
N ILE A 180 29.29 0.83 11.89
CA ILE A 180 28.43 0.82 13.07
C ILE A 180 29.21 1.40 14.23
N SER A 181 28.69 2.45 14.87
CA SER A 181 29.12 2.90 16.18
C SER A 181 28.35 2.18 17.28
N GLY A 182 29.03 1.79 18.36
CA GLY A 182 28.39 1.19 19.53
C GLY A 182 27.46 2.19 20.23
N CYS A 183 26.35 1.71 20.80
CA CYS A 183 25.36 2.54 21.47
C CYS A 183 25.47 2.38 22.99
N LYS A 184 25.41 3.48 23.75
CA LYS A 184 25.09 3.42 25.19
C LYS A 184 23.57 3.40 25.34
N GLU A 185 23.04 2.62 26.29
CA GLU A 185 21.63 2.73 26.67
C GLU A 185 21.40 4.11 27.29
N SER A 186 20.48 4.90 26.75
CA SER A 186 20.10 6.19 27.35
C SER A 186 18.96 5.98 28.35
N VAL A 187 19.26 6.07 29.64
CA VAL A 187 18.24 6.16 30.70
C VAL A 187 17.94 7.63 30.96
N ASN A 188 16.88 8.14 30.34
CA ASN A 188 16.00 9.12 30.99
C ASN A 188 14.66 9.19 30.23
N TYR A 189 13.72 8.39 30.70
CA TYR A 189 12.37 8.27 30.15
C TYR A 189 11.44 9.22 30.90
N ASN A 190 11.02 10.30 30.25
CA ASN A 190 9.96 11.16 30.76
C ASN A 190 8.69 10.81 29.99
N VAL A 191 7.78 10.10 30.65
CA VAL A 191 6.44 9.75 30.16
C VAL A 191 5.61 11.01 30.17
N GLU A 192 5.62 11.77 29.08
CA GLU A 192 4.52 12.68 28.73
C GLU A 192 4.67 13.17 27.28
N ARG A 193 3.70 12.77 26.43
CA ARG A 193 3.45 13.13 25.00
C ARG A 193 4.23 12.31 23.95
N ARG A 194 3.63 11.65 22.94
CA ARG A 194 2.25 11.58 22.39
C ARG A 194 1.89 10.12 22.09
N ASP A 195 1.01 9.54 22.90
CA ASP A 195 0.30 8.29 22.60
C ASP A 195 -0.91 8.60 21.71
N PHE A 196 -0.81 8.41 20.39
CA PHE A 196 -2.00 8.35 19.54
C PHE A 196 -1.96 7.18 18.54
N LEU A 197 -0.80 6.89 17.96
CA LEU A 197 -0.63 5.65 17.17
C LEU A 197 -0.88 4.41 18.02
N SER A 198 -0.63 4.47 19.33
CA SER A 198 -0.98 3.35 20.21
C SER A 198 -2.49 3.16 20.35
N ALA A 199 -3.35 4.17 20.20
CA ALA A 199 -4.81 3.98 20.19
C ALA A 199 -5.32 3.43 18.86
N VAL A 200 -4.90 4.03 17.73
CA VAL A 200 -5.26 3.59 16.37
C VAL A 200 -4.77 2.16 16.05
N PHE A 201 -3.68 1.73 16.69
CA PHE A 201 -3.09 0.40 16.46
C PHE A 201 -3.19 -0.59 17.65
N LYS A 202 -3.58 -0.18 18.89
CA LYS A 202 -3.84 -1.15 19.99
C LYS A 202 -5.16 -1.89 19.84
N GLU A 203 -6.14 -1.36 19.12
CA GLU A 203 -7.41 -2.08 18.85
C GLU A 203 -7.25 -3.26 17.88
N MET A 204 -6.04 -3.51 17.38
CA MET A 204 -5.70 -4.61 16.47
C MET A 204 -5.75 -6.02 17.12
N LYS A 205 -6.21 -6.15 18.37
CA LYS A 205 -6.16 -7.41 19.15
C LYS A 205 -7.48 -8.11 19.47
N SER A 206 -8.65 -7.68 19.00
CA SER A 206 -9.91 -8.37 19.38
C SER A 206 -10.99 -8.46 18.31
N THR A 207 -10.63 -8.68 17.04
CA THR A 207 -11.62 -9.11 16.04
C THR A 207 -11.22 -10.45 15.43
N ASN A 208 -12.11 -11.43 15.58
CA ASN A 208 -11.96 -12.82 15.16
C ASN A 208 -11.42 -12.95 13.73
N LYS A 209 -10.09 -13.16 13.61
CA LYS A 209 -9.39 -13.46 12.35
C LYS A 209 -9.94 -14.70 11.61
N LEU A 210 -10.65 -15.58 12.31
CA LEU A 210 -11.08 -16.88 11.78
C LEU A 210 -12.44 -16.82 11.06
N ALA A 211 -13.40 -16.04 11.56
CA ALA A 211 -14.74 -15.93 10.96
C ALA A 211 -14.75 -15.10 9.66
N ILE A 212 -13.80 -14.16 9.53
CA ILE A 212 -13.69 -13.26 8.38
C ILE A 212 -13.08 -13.97 7.16
N LYS A 213 -12.15 -14.91 7.38
CA LYS A 213 -11.45 -15.62 6.29
C LYS A 213 -12.35 -16.63 5.57
N GLU A 214 -13.27 -17.29 6.28
CA GLU A 214 -14.19 -18.27 5.68
C GLU A 214 -15.32 -17.61 4.88
N MET A 215 -15.67 -16.34 5.19
CA MET A 215 -16.66 -15.56 4.41
C MET A 215 -16.03 -14.72 3.29
N LEU A 216 -14.76 -14.32 3.41
CA LEU A 216 -13.99 -13.55 2.42
C LEU A 216 -13.11 -14.39 1.50
N CYS A 217 -13.15 -15.73 1.59
CA CYS A 217 -12.76 -16.58 0.47
C CYS A 217 -13.78 -16.44 -0.68
N GLY A 218 -13.94 -15.20 -1.16
CA GLY A 218 -14.41 -14.92 -2.49
C GLY A 218 -13.51 -15.70 -3.43
N SER A 219 -14.15 -16.46 -4.33
CA SER A 219 -13.46 -17.24 -5.35
C SER A 219 -12.21 -16.50 -5.87
N ASN A 220 -11.07 -17.19 -6.00
CA ASN A 220 -9.84 -16.68 -6.65
C ASN A 220 -10.04 -16.20 -8.11
N LYS A 221 -11.29 -16.16 -8.60
CA LYS A 221 -11.66 -15.71 -9.92
C LYS A 221 -11.84 -14.20 -9.89
N VAL A 222 -10.96 -13.49 -10.59
CA VAL A 222 -11.17 -12.09 -10.93
C VAL A 222 -12.46 -11.98 -11.75
N PRO A 223 -13.49 -11.26 -11.25
CA PRO A 223 -14.76 -11.14 -11.95
C PRO A 223 -14.57 -10.34 -13.24
N THR A 224 -15.19 -10.83 -14.30
CA THR A 224 -15.24 -10.19 -15.61
C THR A 224 -15.99 -8.86 -15.53
N TYR A 225 -15.79 -8.02 -16.55
CA TYR A 225 -16.53 -6.76 -16.67
C TYR A 225 -18.05 -6.97 -16.68
N GLN A 226 -18.55 -8.02 -17.34
CA GLN A 226 -19.97 -8.35 -17.40
C GLN A 226 -20.52 -8.79 -16.03
N GLU A 227 -19.77 -9.61 -15.29
CA GLU A 227 -20.15 -10.02 -13.94
C GLU A 227 -20.18 -8.82 -12.97
N LYS A 228 -19.25 -7.86 -13.11
CA LYS A 228 -19.26 -6.62 -12.33
C LYS A 228 -20.45 -5.71 -12.65
N GLN A 229 -20.95 -5.70 -13.88
CA GLN A 229 -22.15 -4.95 -14.24
C GLN A 229 -23.44 -5.55 -13.64
N GLN A 230 -23.49 -6.87 -13.42
CA GLN A 230 -24.68 -7.59 -12.96
C GLN A 230 -24.76 -7.76 -11.43
N GLY A 231 -23.71 -7.41 -10.70
CA GLY A 231 -23.54 -7.62 -9.25
C GLY A 231 -24.43 -6.76 -8.32
N ASP A 232 -25.61 -6.34 -8.78
CA ASP A 232 -26.53 -5.45 -8.05
C ASP A 232 -27.21 -6.14 -6.82
N SER A 233 -26.96 -7.44 -6.62
CA SER A 233 -27.36 -8.16 -5.40
C SER A 233 -26.35 -7.97 -4.25
N LEU A 234 -25.09 -7.65 -4.56
CA LEU A 234 -24.04 -7.33 -3.58
C LEU A 234 -24.02 -5.84 -3.19
N SER A 235 -24.71 -4.98 -3.94
CA SER A 235 -24.82 -3.55 -3.65
C SER A 235 -25.64 -3.27 -2.38
N LYS A 236 -26.63 -4.12 -2.05
CA LYS A 236 -27.39 -4.04 -0.79
C LYS A 236 -26.57 -4.39 0.46
N LEU A 237 -25.79 -5.48 0.40
CA LEU A 237 -24.87 -5.87 1.50
C LEU A 237 -23.73 -4.85 1.69
N LYS A 238 -23.25 -4.23 0.60
CA LYS A 238 -22.26 -3.14 0.64
C LYS A 238 -22.82 -1.83 1.20
N LYS A 239 -24.11 -1.54 0.98
CA LYS A 239 -24.79 -0.35 1.54
C LYS A 239 -24.85 -0.38 3.07
N GLU A 240 -25.21 -1.54 3.64
CA GLU A 240 -25.28 -1.72 5.10
C GLU A 240 -23.90 -1.54 5.77
N TRP A 241 -22.80 -1.88 5.08
CA TRP A 241 -21.44 -1.66 5.57
C TRP A 241 -20.97 -0.21 5.46
N ASN A 242 -21.37 0.50 4.40
CA ASN A 242 -21.03 1.91 4.21
C ASN A 242 -21.72 2.83 5.24
N GLU A 243 -22.89 2.44 5.76
CA GLU A 243 -23.58 3.17 6.84
C GLU A 243 -22.87 3.02 8.20
N VAL A 244 -22.23 1.87 8.45
CA VAL A 244 -21.37 1.63 9.63
C VAL A 244 -19.98 2.26 9.48
N GLY A 245 -19.55 2.58 8.24
CA GLY A 245 -18.24 3.12 7.88
C GLY A 245 -18.05 4.61 8.14
N SER A 246 -19.08 5.34 8.56
CA SER A 246 -19.04 6.78 8.87
C SER A 246 -18.27 7.13 10.16
N GLN A 247 -17.85 6.12 10.93
CA GLN A 247 -16.82 6.25 11.98
C GLN A 247 -15.42 6.24 11.32
N LEU A 248 -15.16 7.28 10.54
CA LEU A 248 -13.95 7.50 9.75
C LEU A 248 -12.77 7.84 10.67
N VAL A 249 -11.67 7.11 10.48
CA VAL A 249 -10.32 7.16 11.09
C VAL A 249 -9.99 5.98 12.03
N GLU A 250 -10.91 5.50 12.88
CA GLU A 250 -10.56 4.44 13.86
C GLU A 250 -10.43 3.02 13.28
N LYS A 251 -11.01 2.71 12.11
CA LYS A 251 -11.06 1.32 11.57
C LYS A 251 -10.15 1.03 10.36
N MET A 252 -9.29 1.98 9.96
CA MET A 252 -8.54 1.91 8.70
C MET A 252 -7.29 0.99 8.70
N THR A 253 -6.97 0.34 9.82
CA THR A 253 -5.67 -0.35 10.00
C THR A 253 -5.69 -1.85 9.69
N ASN A 254 -6.82 -2.41 9.23
CA ASN A 254 -6.84 -3.83 8.87
C ASN A 254 -6.24 -4.06 7.48
N GLU A 255 -4.92 -4.21 7.42
CA GLU A 255 -4.15 -4.51 6.19
C GLU A 255 -4.68 -5.74 5.44
N SER A 256 -5.30 -6.70 6.14
CA SER A 256 -5.89 -7.89 5.50
C SER A 256 -7.22 -7.61 4.81
N VAL A 257 -7.91 -6.53 5.16
CA VAL A 257 -9.21 -6.14 4.56
C VAL A 257 -9.01 -5.11 3.45
N TYR A 258 -8.05 -4.20 3.61
CA TYR A 258 -7.75 -3.16 2.61
C TYR A 258 -6.25 -3.08 2.29
N PRO A 259 -5.71 -4.02 1.48
CA PRO A 259 -4.29 -4.08 1.16
C PRO A 259 -3.72 -2.79 0.54
N TYR A 260 -4.52 -2.07 -0.24
CA TYR A 260 -4.13 -0.78 -0.82
C TYR A 260 -3.87 0.31 0.23
N MET A 261 -4.40 0.17 1.45
CA MET A 261 -4.17 1.09 2.56
C MET A 261 -2.85 0.85 3.30
N ASN A 262 -2.17 -0.27 3.05
CA ASN A 262 -0.93 -0.62 3.75
C ASN A 262 0.12 0.50 3.66
N LYS A 263 0.30 1.09 2.47
CA LYS A 263 1.21 2.25 2.27
C LYS A 263 0.52 3.58 2.54
N ARG A 264 -0.71 3.73 2.03
CA ARG A 264 -1.45 5.00 2.06
C ARG A 264 -1.73 5.47 3.48
N SER A 265 -2.02 4.56 4.41
CA SER A 265 -2.30 4.89 5.81
C SER A 265 -1.12 5.56 6.51
N LEU A 266 0.13 5.14 6.22
CA LEU A 266 1.34 5.78 6.74
C LEU A 266 1.40 7.24 6.31
N PHE A 267 1.17 7.51 5.03
CA PHE A 267 1.20 8.89 4.52
C PHE A 267 0.06 9.75 5.05
N LEU A 268 -1.16 9.21 5.14
CA LEU A 268 -2.30 9.92 5.72
C LEU A 268 -2.06 10.32 7.19
N ALA A 269 -1.43 9.43 7.97
CA ALA A 269 -1.06 9.74 9.35
C ALA A 269 -0.06 10.91 9.44
N GLU A 270 0.89 11.00 8.50
CA GLU A 270 1.84 12.12 8.44
C GLU A 270 1.17 13.45 8.07
N LEU A 271 0.17 13.45 7.18
CA LEU A 271 -0.55 14.67 6.80
C LEU A 271 -1.33 15.29 7.97
N GLN A 272 -1.82 14.46 8.90
CA GLN A 272 -2.51 14.94 10.09
C GLN A 272 -1.58 15.65 11.09
N GLU A 273 -0.28 15.38 11.03
CA GLU A 273 0.71 15.89 11.99
C GLU A 273 1.65 16.96 11.40
N ASN A 274 1.67 17.13 10.07
CA ASN A 274 2.61 18.00 9.39
C ASN A 274 1.93 18.90 8.35
N GLU A 275 1.62 20.14 8.77
CA GLU A 275 0.99 21.15 7.92
C GLU A 275 1.78 21.47 6.65
N THR A 276 3.12 21.36 6.68
CA THR A 276 3.95 21.65 5.50
C THR A 276 3.77 20.64 4.38
N LEU A 277 3.33 19.41 4.71
CA LEU A 277 3.03 18.39 3.71
C LEU A 277 1.71 18.67 2.99
N LEU A 278 0.75 19.32 3.64
CA LEU A 278 -0.62 19.50 3.11
C LEU A 278 -0.65 20.21 1.75
N TYR A 279 0.24 21.18 1.55
CA TYR A 279 0.24 22.03 0.36
C TYR A 279 1.20 21.55 -0.75
N GLN A 280 1.94 20.46 -0.52
CA GLN A 280 2.78 19.85 -1.55
C GLN A 280 1.94 19.04 -2.55
N GLU A 281 2.43 18.91 -3.78
CA GLU A 281 1.76 18.21 -4.89
C GLU A 281 2.35 16.81 -5.14
N ASP A 282 2.36 15.95 -4.11
CA ASP A 282 3.01 14.62 -4.17
C ASP A 282 2.09 13.51 -4.68
N ILE A 283 0.81 13.82 -4.89
CA ILE A 283 -0.19 12.87 -5.37
C ILE A 283 -0.72 13.23 -6.75
N ARG A 284 -1.30 12.23 -7.40
CA ARG A 284 -2.14 12.43 -8.57
C ARG A 284 -3.55 11.89 -8.33
N LEU A 285 -4.54 12.65 -8.77
CA LEU A 285 -5.95 12.30 -8.71
C LEU A 285 -6.58 12.39 -10.10
N PRO A 286 -7.63 11.58 -10.37
CA PRO A 286 -8.32 11.65 -11.65
C PRO A 286 -9.06 12.98 -11.77
N GLN A 287 -8.92 13.63 -12.93
CA GLN A 287 -9.78 14.70 -13.38
C GLN A 287 -10.56 14.23 -14.61
N ILE A 288 -11.83 14.59 -14.70
CA ILE A 288 -12.71 14.20 -15.80
C ILE A 288 -13.24 15.46 -16.47
N ASN A 289 -13.17 15.53 -17.79
CA ASN A 289 -13.71 16.66 -18.55
C ASN A 289 -15.23 16.51 -18.78
N GLU A 290 -15.87 17.60 -19.21
CA GLU A 290 -17.32 17.69 -19.44
C GLU A 290 -17.81 16.78 -20.59
N ASP A 291 -16.92 16.42 -21.53
CA ASP A 291 -17.22 15.51 -22.64
C ASP A 291 -17.37 14.04 -22.18
N CYS A 292 -17.30 13.75 -20.89
CA CYS A 292 -17.55 12.43 -20.34
C CYS A 292 -18.92 11.87 -20.76
N HIS A 293 -18.94 10.65 -21.28
CA HIS A 293 -20.17 9.96 -21.68
C HIS A 293 -20.87 9.22 -20.53
N PHE A 294 -20.36 9.28 -19.29
CA PHE A 294 -20.94 8.61 -18.12
C PHE A 294 -21.18 7.11 -18.30
N CYS A 295 -20.29 6.41 -19.00
CA CYS A 295 -20.38 4.95 -19.20
C CYS A 295 -20.08 4.11 -17.93
N GLY A 296 -19.56 4.75 -16.86
CA GLY A 296 -19.27 4.10 -15.58
C GLY A 296 -18.07 3.15 -15.54
N ALA A 297 -17.36 2.92 -16.65
CA ALA A 297 -16.25 1.95 -16.70
C ALA A 297 -15.14 2.27 -15.66
N CYS A 298 -14.83 3.55 -15.47
CA CYS A 298 -13.84 4.04 -14.49
C CYS A 298 -14.22 3.73 -13.04
N ALA A 299 -15.50 3.82 -12.68
CA ALA A 299 -16.01 3.43 -11.38
C ALA A 299 -16.07 1.91 -11.21
N ILE A 300 -16.66 1.19 -12.16
CA ILE A 300 -16.85 -0.27 -12.12
C ILE A 300 -15.52 -1.03 -12.02
N LEU A 301 -14.49 -0.56 -12.72
CA LEU A 301 -13.19 -1.22 -12.77
C LEU A 301 -12.18 -0.69 -11.76
N CYS A 302 -12.54 0.29 -10.92
CA CYS A 302 -11.64 0.83 -9.91
C CYS A 302 -11.31 -0.26 -8.86
N PRO A 303 -10.04 -0.69 -8.73
CA PRO A 303 -9.67 -1.78 -7.83
C PRO A 303 -9.87 -1.43 -6.35
N THR A 304 -9.68 -0.16 -6.00
CA THR A 304 -9.78 0.32 -4.61
C THR A 304 -11.14 0.93 -4.29
N GLU A 305 -12.09 0.86 -5.24
CA GLU A 305 -13.40 1.50 -5.12
C GLU A 305 -13.30 3.02 -4.81
N ALA A 306 -12.20 3.66 -5.22
CA ALA A 306 -12.02 5.09 -5.06
C ALA A 306 -12.94 5.91 -5.97
N LEU A 307 -13.37 5.37 -7.10
CA LEU A 307 -14.28 6.03 -8.05
C LEU A 307 -15.67 5.43 -7.93
N ALA A 308 -16.69 6.29 -7.85
CA ALA A 308 -18.08 5.90 -7.88
C ALA A 308 -18.85 6.68 -8.95
N MET A 309 -19.90 6.07 -9.51
CA MET A 309 -20.85 6.74 -10.38
C MET A 309 -22.22 6.64 -9.74
N LYS A 310 -22.90 7.77 -9.56
CA LYS A 310 -24.25 7.85 -9.01
C LYS A 310 -25.20 8.40 -10.07
N THR A 311 -26.47 8.02 -10.00
CA THR A 311 -27.53 8.58 -10.84
C THR A 311 -28.72 8.86 -9.95
N GLU A 312 -28.99 10.14 -9.72
CA GLU A 312 -30.04 10.63 -8.83
C GLU A 312 -30.85 11.69 -9.56
N HIS A 313 -32.18 11.58 -9.55
CA HIS A 313 -33.09 12.55 -10.20
C HIS A 313 -32.73 12.87 -11.67
N GLY A 314 -32.18 11.92 -12.41
CA GLY A 314 -31.75 12.10 -13.80
C GLY A 314 -30.41 12.83 -13.97
N GLN A 315 -29.75 13.22 -12.88
CA GLN A 315 -28.38 13.73 -12.87
C GLN A 315 -27.40 12.57 -12.67
N GLN A 316 -26.41 12.50 -13.54
CA GLN A 316 -25.30 11.55 -13.43
C GLN A 316 -24.09 12.26 -12.85
N THR A 317 -23.46 11.66 -11.84
CA THR A 317 -22.26 12.20 -11.21
C THR A 317 -21.19 11.12 -11.10
N ILE A 318 -19.93 11.50 -11.30
CA ILE A 318 -18.78 10.65 -10.99
C ILE A 318 -18.00 11.31 -9.87
N THR A 319 -17.77 10.57 -8.79
CA THR A 319 -17.05 11.04 -7.61
C THR A 319 -15.78 10.24 -7.38
N VAL A 320 -14.83 10.84 -6.65
CA VAL A 320 -13.66 10.15 -6.11
C VAL A 320 -13.61 10.29 -4.59
N GLN A 321 -13.21 9.23 -3.90
CA GLN A 321 -12.74 9.25 -2.51
C GLN A 321 -11.20 9.31 -2.53
N PRO A 322 -10.60 10.50 -2.36
CA PRO A 322 -9.17 10.71 -2.58
C PRO A 322 -8.27 9.78 -1.76
N TYR A 323 -8.60 9.55 -0.49
CA TYR A 323 -7.84 8.67 0.40
C TYR A 323 -7.79 7.20 -0.07
N LYS A 324 -8.74 6.73 -0.91
CA LYS A 324 -8.71 5.39 -1.52
C LYS A 324 -7.96 5.36 -2.85
N CYS A 325 -7.72 6.51 -3.48
CA CYS A 325 -7.04 6.56 -4.76
C CYS A 325 -5.54 6.30 -4.56
N VAL A 326 -4.98 5.39 -5.35
CA VAL A 326 -3.57 4.96 -5.27
C VAL A 326 -2.78 5.22 -6.54
N ASP A 327 -3.28 6.12 -7.39
CA ASP A 327 -2.57 6.54 -8.61
C ASP A 327 -2.18 5.36 -9.54
N CYS A 328 -3.08 4.37 -9.66
CA CYS A 328 -2.81 3.14 -10.45
C CYS A 328 -2.96 3.31 -11.98
N SER A 329 -3.39 4.49 -12.44
CA SER A 329 -3.62 4.83 -13.86
C SER A 329 -4.65 4.00 -14.63
N LEU A 330 -5.33 3.04 -13.98
CA LEU A 330 -6.28 2.18 -14.69
C LEU A 330 -7.45 2.98 -15.30
N CYS A 331 -8.00 3.96 -14.58
CA CYS A 331 -9.14 4.76 -15.05
C CYS A 331 -8.82 5.52 -16.36
N GLU A 332 -7.62 6.10 -16.47
CA GLU A 332 -7.10 6.75 -17.68
C GLU A 332 -6.89 5.75 -18.83
N GLN A 333 -6.36 4.56 -18.52
CA GLN A 333 -6.10 3.52 -19.51
C GLN A 333 -7.39 2.95 -20.13
N ILE A 334 -8.44 2.76 -19.32
CA ILE A 334 -9.70 2.16 -19.78
C ILE A 334 -10.67 3.17 -20.42
N CYS A 335 -10.48 4.47 -20.19
CA CYS A 335 -11.35 5.48 -20.78
C CYS A 335 -11.19 5.48 -22.30
N TYR A 336 -12.24 5.05 -23.00
CA TYR A 336 -12.26 4.96 -24.45
C TYR A 336 -12.20 6.34 -25.10
N THR A 337 -12.95 7.31 -24.56
CA THR A 337 -13.02 8.68 -25.09
C THR A 337 -11.91 9.59 -24.59
N LYS A 338 -10.98 9.10 -23.75
CA LYS A 338 -9.82 9.86 -23.23
C LYS A 338 -10.18 11.12 -22.44
N ASN A 339 -11.31 11.06 -21.75
CA ASN A 339 -11.87 12.15 -20.95
C ASN A 339 -11.48 12.13 -19.47
N ILE A 340 -10.66 11.17 -19.04
CA ILE A 340 -10.11 11.12 -17.69
C ILE A 340 -8.59 11.11 -17.75
N GLN A 341 -7.95 11.94 -16.94
CA GLN A 341 -6.49 12.05 -16.82
C GLN A 341 -6.08 12.16 -15.36
N LEU A 342 -4.93 11.60 -15.01
CA LEU A 342 -4.36 11.78 -13.67
C LEU A 342 -3.54 13.06 -13.60
N GLN A 343 -3.94 13.99 -12.73
CA GLN A 343 -3.27 15.26 -12.54
C GLN A 343 -2.74 15.41 -11.13
N ARG A 344 -1.64 16.18 -10.98
CA ARG A 344 -1.10 16.52 -9.67
C ARG A 344 -2.14 17.27 -8.83
N ALA A 345 -2.15 16.98 -7.53
CA ALA A 345 -3.03 17.62 -6.58
C ALA A 345 -2.30 17.83 -5.25
N GLN A 346 -2.76 18.81 -4.47
CA GLN A 346 -2.23 19.04 -3.14
C GLN A 346 -2.56 17.86 -2.22
N ASN A 347 -1.66 17.52 -1.31
CA ASN A 347 -1.86 16.41 -0.39
C ASN A 347 -3.08 16.61 0.52
N LEU A 348 -3.47 17.85 0.84
CA LEU A 348 -4.67 18.16 1.62
C LEU A 348 -5.93 17.56 1.00
N THR A 349 -5.97 17.42 -0.33
CA THR A 349 -7.10 16.83 -1.06
C THR A 349 -7.33 15.37 -0.65
N LEU A 350 -6.33 14.66 -0.13
CA LEU A 350 -6.51 13.32 0.43
C LEU A 350 -7.39 13.29 1.69
N LEU A 351 -7.53 14.41 2.40
CA LEU A 351 -8.32 14.53 3.62
C LEU A 351 -9.80 14.81 3.32
N GLU A 352 -10.15 15.07 2.06
CA GLU A 352 -11.54 15.23 1.63
C GLU A 352 -12.23 13.86 1.59
N ASN A 353 -13.48 13.82 2.05
CA ASN A 353 -14.25 12.57 2.10
C ASN A 353 -14.65 12.08 0.70
N GLU A 354 -15.12 12.99 -0.14
CA GLU A 354 -15.59 12.73 -1.50
C GLU A 354 -15.51 14.02 -2.33
N ILE A 355 -15.07 13.90 -3.59
CA ILE A 355 -14.96 15.00 -4.55
C ILE A 355 -15.76 14.64 -5.81
N THR A 356 -16.62 15.55 -6.27
CA THR A 356 -17.28 15.41 -7.58
C THR A 356 -16.29 15.75 -8.69
N LEU A 357 -16.05 14.80 -9.58
CA LEU A 357 -15.14 14.97 -10.72
C LEU A 357 -15.84 15.55 -11.94
N VAL A 358 -17.06 15.11 -12.21
CA VAL A 358 -17.90 15.59 -13.31
C VAL A 358 -19.36 15.28 -13.00
N GLU A 359 -20.25 16.13 -13.48
CA GLU A 359 -21.69 15.93 -13.41
C GLU A 359 -22.37 16.31 -14.73
N LYS A 360 -23.50 15.67 -15.01
CA LYS A 360 -24.34 15.99 -16.15
C LYS A 360 -25.80 15.92 -15.73
N HIS A 361 -26.48 17.04 -15.86
CA HIS A 361 -27.93 17.07 -15.74
C HIS A 361 -28.55 16.40 -16.97
N GLY A 362 -29.45 15.45 -16.75
CA GLY A 362 -30.33 14.98 -17.82
C GLY A 362 -31.04 16.19 -18.41
N GLN A 363 -30.97 16.35 -19.74
CA GLN A 363 -31.86 17.26 -20.42
C GLN A 363 -33.28 16.76 -20.13
N GLY A 364 -34.02 17.51 -19.31
CA GLY A 364 -35.43 17.24 -19.06
C GLY A 364 -36.14 17.12 -20.40
N LEU A 365 -36.79 15.98 -20.63
CA LEU A 365 -37.80 15.84 -21.68
C LEU A 365 -39.06 16.59 -21.26
#